data_AF-A0A3D5FEV8-F1
#
_entry.id   AF-A0A3D5FEV8-F1
#
_cell.length_a   1.000
_cell.length_b   1.000
_cell.length_c   1.000
_cell.angle_alpha   90.00
_cell.angle_beta   90.00
_cell.angle_gamma   90.00
#
_symmetry.space_group_name_H-M   'P 1'
#
loop_
_entity.id
_entity.type
_entity.pdbx_description
1 polymer ?
#
loop_
_entity_poly.entity_id
_entity_poly.type
_entity_poly.pdbx_seq_one_letter_code
_entity_poly.pdbx_strand_id
1 'polypeptide(L)' 'EQVGVPCVVCGPGSILQAHRPNEYVEVGQLTQCWDFLGRLVRYLQSQRLPI' A
#
# COMPACT_ATOMS: atom_id res chain seq x y z
N GLU A 1 -15.68 17.11 0.30
CA GLU A 1 -14.74 17.75 1.23
C GLU A 1 -13.35 17.16 1.00
N GLN A 2 -12.27 17.95 1.01
CA GLN A 2 -10.91 17.45 0.87
C GLN A 2 -10.21 17.53 2.23
N VAL A 3 -9.64 16.40 2.67
CA VAL A 3 -8.81 16.36 3.87
C VAL A 3 -7.42 16.85 3.49
N GLY A 4 -6.92 17.93 4.11
CA GLY A 4 -5.63 18.56 3.79
C GLY A 4 -4.38 17.76 4.19
N VAL A 5 -4.51 16.44 4.28
CA VAL A 5 -3.42 15.52 4.65
C VAL A 5 -2.99 14.76 3.41
N PRO A 6 -1.70 14.82 3.01
CA PRO A 6 -1.20 14.02 1.90
C PRO A 6 -1.48 12.53 2.13
N CYS A 7 -2.11 11.87 1.14
CA CYS A 7 -2.59 10.50 1.26
C CYS A 7 -2.26 9.71 -0.01
N VAL A 8 -1.91 8.43 0.18
CA VAL A 8 -1.72 7.44 -0.88
C VAL A 8 -2.48 6.18 -0.51
N VAL A 9 -3.17 5.58 -1.49
CA VAL A 9 -3.76 4.24 -1.36
C VAL A 9 -2.79 3.23 -1.97
N CYS A 10 -2.41 2.21 -1.21
CA CYS A 10 -1.54 1.14 -1.68
C CYS A 10 -1.94 -0.20 -1.04
N GLY A 11 -1.63 -1.30 -1.74
CA GLY A 11 -1.94 -2.66 -1.30
C GLY A 11 -1.51 -3.71 -2.33
N PRO A 12 -1.55 -5.00 -1.98
CA PRO A 12 -1.23 -6.09 -2.89
C PRO A 12 -2.37 -6.35 -3.88
N GLY A 13 -2.08 -7.08 -4.95
CA GLY A 13 -3.06 -7.45 -5.98
C GLY A 13 -3.16 -6.45 -7.13
N SER A 14 -4.13 -6.66 -8.01
CA SER A 14 -4.36 -5.82 -9.20
C SER A 14 -5.79 -5.28 -9.20
N ILE A 15 -5.94 -3.96 -9.29
CA ILE A 15 -7.25 -3.31 -9.38
C ILE A 15 -8.01 -3.75 -10.64
N LEU A 16 -7.30 -4.17 -11.70
CA LEU A 16 -7.92 -4.66 -12.94
C LEU A 16 -8.74 -5.94 -12.73
N GLN A 17 -8.49 -6.66 -11.64
CA GLN A 17 -9.20 -7.89 -11.27
C GLN A 17 -10.28 -7.66 -10.20
N ALA A 18 -10.42 -6.46 -9.65
CA ALA A 18 -11.41 -6.19 -8.63
C ALA A 18 -12.84 -6.44 -9.15
N HIS A 19 -13.73 -6.93 -8.28
CA HIS A 19 -15.14 -7.24 -8.59
C HIS A 19 -15.32 -8.31 -9.68
N ARG A 20 -14.35 -9.22 -9.83
CA ARG A 20 -14.47 -10.39 -10.71
C ARG A 20 -14.79 -11.64 -9.88
N PRO A 21 -15.56 -12.61 -10.42
CA PRO A 21 -15.89 -13.83 -9.68
C PRO A 21 -14.67 -14.63 -9.20
N ASN A 22 -13.55 -14.51 -9.91
CA ASN A 22 -12.26 -15.14 -9.61
C ASN A 22 -11.24 -14.14 -9.05
N GLU A 23 -11.67 -13.15 -8.27
CA GLU A 23 -10.76 -12.24 -7.58
C GLU A 23 -9.87 -13.01 -6.59
N TYR A 24 -8.57 -12.89 -6.77
CA TYR A 24 -7.53 -13.47 -5.92
C TYR A 24 -6.37 -12.50 -5.70
N VAL A 25 -5.55 -12.80 -4.70
CA VAL A 25 -4.24 -12.21 -4.48
C VAL A 25 -3.25 -13.34 -4.26
N GLU A 26 -2.06 -13.25 -4.86
CA GLU A 26 -1.04 -14.26 -4.66
C GLU A 26 -0.47 -14.17 -3.25
N VAL A 27 -0.19 -15.32 -2.62
CA VAL A 27 0.42 -15.35 -1.29
C VAL A 27 1.75 -14.57 -1.27
N GLY A 28 2.54 -14.66 -2.35
CA GLY A 28 3.78 -13.89 -2.48
C GLY A 28 3.57 -12.37 -2.53
N GLN A 29 2.44 -11.89 -3.04
CA GLN A 29 2.11 -10.46 -3.06
C GLN A 29 1.83 -9.93 -1.64
N LEU A 30 1.28 -10.75 -0.75
CA LEU A 30 1.08 -10.39 0.65
C LEU A 30 2.43 -10.13 1.34
N THR A 31 3.41 -11.03 1.16
CA THR A 31 4.76 -10.85 1.71
C THR A 31 5.43 -9.59 1.17
N GLN A 32 5.35 -9.36 -0.14
CA GLN A 32 5.94 -8.16 -0.77
C GLN A 32 5.31 -6.87 -0.24
N CYS A 33 3.98 -6.85 -0.06
CA CYS A 33 3.28 -5.72 0.51
C CYS A 33 3.68 -5.48 1.97
N TRP A 34 3.80 -6.54 2.77
CA TRP A 34 4.27 -6.46 4.15
C TRP A 34 5.67 -5.86 4.23
N ASP A 35 6.60 -6.34 3.40
CA ASP A 35 7.97 -5.83 3.35
C ASP A 35 8.02 -4.36 2.90
N PHE A 36 7.18 -3.98 1.94
CA PHE A 36 7.05 -2.59 1.50
C PHE A 36 6.56 -1.68 2.62
N LEU A 37 5.46 -2.02 3.28
CA LEU A 37 4.92 -1.24 4.39
C LEU A 37 5.95 -1.13 5.53
N GLY A 38 6.66 -2.22 5.83
CA GLY A 38 7.74 -2.21 6.82
C GLY A 38 8.92 -1.29 6.44
N ARG A 39 9.25 -1.16 5.16
CA ARG A 39 10.25 -0.18 4.68
C ARG A 39 9.71 1.25 4.77
N LEU A 40 8.45 1.47 4.39
CA LEU A 40 7.81 2.78 4.44
C LEU A 40 7.74 3.32 5.87
N VAL A 41 7.29 2.51 6.83
CA VAL A 41 7.25 2.90 8.24
C VAL A 41 8.64 3.24 8.76
N ARG A 42 9.64 2.41 8.48
CA ARG A 42 11.04 2.67 8.87
C ARG A 42 11.56 3.98 8.27
N TYR A 43 11.27 4.23 6.99
CA TYR A 43 11.64 5.48 6.32
C TYR A 43 11.01 6.68 7.02
N LEU A 44 9.69 6.66 7.25
CA LEU A 44 8.94 7.73 7.89
C LEU A 44 9.32 7.96 9.36
N GLN A 45 9.81 6.93 10.06
CA GLN A 45 10.37 7.06 11.41
C GLN A 45 11.74 7.74 11.41
N SER A 46 12.54 7.52 10.36
CA SER A 46 13.91 8.04 10.27
C SER A 46 14.02 9.44 9.65
N GLN A 47 13.04 9.83 8.83
CA GLN A 47 13.05 11.09 8.08
C GLN A 47 11.80 11.89 8.43
N ARG A 48 11.97 13.15 8.82
CA ARG A 48 10.85 14.09 8.87
C ARG A 48 10.37 14.32 7.44
N LEU A 49 9.09 14.07 7.17
CA LEU A 49 8.49 14.41 5.89
C LEU A 49 8.72 15.90 5.61
N PRO A 50 9.23 16.27 4.42
CA PRO A 50 9.23 17.65 3.99
C PRO A 50 7.77 18.06 3.74
N ILE A 51 7.12 18.53 4.80
CA ILE A 51 5.86 19.29 4.73
C ILE A 51 6.19 20.76 4.85
#